data_AF-A0A423VIW8-F1
#
_entry.id   AF-A0A423VIW8-F1
#
_cell.length_a   1.000
_cell.length_b   1.000
_cell.length_c   1.000
_cell.angle_alpha   90.00
_cell.angle_beta   90.00
_cell.angle_gamma   90.00
#
_symmetry.space_group_name_H-M   'P 1'
#
loop_
_entity.id
_entity.type
_entity.pdbx_description
1 polymer ?
#
loop_
_entity_poly.entity_id
_entity_poly.type
_entity_poly.pdbx_seq_one_letter_code
_entity_poly.pdbx_strand_id
1 'polypeptide(L)'
;MAGDRIRLVEDQGSHVQYAILSYCWGPSLAQQAARTLQSNLEQRRGGFTLSSLTPTLRDSVVFTRHLGIQYIWIDALCIVQDGTEWQTEAGRMMQYYAGAYVTIAPIICSSADQPFLNLPDFPSLLKTLYLLGGPEKQPVFISTTRATI
;
A
#
# COMPACT_ATOMS: atom_id res chain seq x y z
N MET A 1 1.39 -20.62 7.81
CA MET A 1 0.48 -19.98 6.84
C MET A 1 1.20 -18.79 6.21
N ALA A 2 1.62 -18.89 4.95
CA ALA A 2 2.56 -17.95 4.32
C ALA A 2 1.93 -16.60 3.88
N GLY A 3 0.60 -16.46 4.00
CA GLY A 3 -0.14 -15.30 3.51
C GLY A 3 -0.06 -14.05 4.37
N ASP A 4 0.34 -14.10 5.65
CA ASP A 4 0.26 -12.93 6.53
C ASP A 4 1.51 -12.07 6.58
N ARG A 5 2.57 -12.48 5.89
CA ARG A 5 3.85 -11.77 5.88
C ARG A 5 3.96 -10.87 4.67
N ILE A 6 4.46 -9.65 4.89
CA ILE A 6 4.81 -8.67 3.87
C ILE A 6 6.20 -8.13 4.18
N ARG A 7 6.84 -7.53 3.18
CA ARG A 7 8.14 -6.89 3.37
C ARG A 7 8.29 -5.70 2.45
N LEU A 8 9.09 -4.74 2.90
CA LEU A 8 9.58 -3.65 2.07
C LEU A 8 10.63 -4.22 1.11
N VAL A 9 10.51 -3.91 -0.17
CA VAL A 9 11.50 -4.30 -1.18
C VAL A 9 11.96 -3.05 -1.92
N GLU A 10 13.25 -3.02 -2.22
CA GLU A 10 13.78 -2.04 -3.16
C GLU A 10 13.25 -2.34 -4.56
N ASP A 11 13.14 -1.28 -5.36
CA ASP A 11 12.76 -1.39 -6.76
C ASP A 11 13.68 -2.39 -7.49
N GLN A 12 13.07 -3.31 -8.22
CA GLN A 12 13.76 -4.37 -8.96
C GLN A 12 14.00 -3.99 -10.44
N GLY A 13 13.65 -2.76 -10.85
CA GLY A 13 13.83 -2.26 -12.22
C GLY A 13 12.53 -2.28 -13.05
N SER A 14 12.66 -2.03 -14.35
CA SER A 14 11.52 -1.78 -15.24
C SER A 14 10.64 -3.03 -15.48
N HIS A 15 9.31 -2.81 -15.37
CA HIS A 15 8.19 -3.74 -15.67
C HIS A 15 7.56 -4.53 -14.51
N VAL A 16 7.72 -4.14 -13.25
CA VAL A 16 6.86 -4.67 -12.18
C VAL A 16 5.51 -3.94 -12.12
N GLN A 17 4.42 -4.71 -12.20
CA GLN A 17 3.08 -4.20 -11.94
C GLN A 17 2.90 -3.98 -10.44
N TYR A 18 2.47 -2.78 -10.05
CA TYR A 18 2.14 -2.46 -8.68
C TYR A 18 0.82 -1.71 -8.57
N ALA A 19 0.12 -1.94 -7.47
CA ALA A 19 -1.01 -1.13 -7.04
C ALA A 19 -0.48 0.07 -6.25
N ILE A 20 -1.20 1.19 -6.26
CA ILE A 20 -0.91 2.33 -5.39
C ILE A 20 -2.12 2.62 -4.50
N LEU A 21 -1.89 2.95 -3.23
CA LEU A 21 -2.96 3.31 -2.30
C LEU A 21 -3.10 4.84 -2.19
N SER A 22 -4.29 5.35 -2.48
CA SER A 22 -4.71 6.71 -2.19
C SER A 22 -5.69 6.70 -1.02
N TYR A 23 -5.31 7.26 0.13
CA TYR A 23 -6.11 7.17 1.34
C TYR A 23 -5.87 8.36 2.28
N CYS A 24 -6.82 8.59 3.18
CA CYS A 24 -6.65 9.55 4.27
C CYS A 24 -5.90 8.88 5.43
N TRP A 25 -4.79 9.46 5.86
CA TRP A 25 -4.03 8.94 7.00
C TRP A 25 -4.86 9.02 8.30
N GLY A 26 -5.40 10.21 8.59
CA GLY A 26 -6.07 10.50 9.86
C GLY A 26 -5.07 10.66 11.04
N PRO A 27 -5.55 11.10 12.22
CA PRO A 27 -4.69 11.52 13.32
C PRO A 27 -4.26 10.41 14.29
N SER A 28 -4.62 9.14 14.05
CA SER A 28 -4.51 8.09 15.07
C SER A 28 -3.08 7.66 15.38
N LEU A 29 -2.87 7.18 16.62
CA LEU A 29 -1.60 6.59 17.05
C LEU A 29 -1.28 5.29 16.29
N ALA A 30 -2.30 4.52 15.91
CA ALA A 30 -2.13 3.32 15.12
C ALA A 30 -1.56 3.64 13.73
N GLN A 31 -2.03 4.73 13.11
CA GLN A 31 -1.46 5.24 11.87
C GLN A 31 0.00 5.66 12.04
N GLN A 32 0.33 6.36 13.14
CA GLN A 32 1.71 6.76 13.42
C GLN A 32 2.64 5.55 13.60
N ALA A 33 2.18 4.52 14.30
CA ALA A 33 2.92 3.28 14.50
C ALA A 33 3.10 2.47 13.20
N ALA A 34 2.18 2.62 12.24
CA ALA A 34 2.27 1.94 10.96
C ALA A 34 3.31 2.55 10.01
N ARG A 35 3.91 3.71 10.33
CA ARG A 35 4.89 4.39 9.47
C ARG A 35 6.25 3.68 9.41
N THR A 36 6.91 3.81 8.28
CA THR A 36 8.33 3.49 8.15
C THR A 36 9.15 4.65 8.70
N LEU A 37 10.02 4.32 9.64
CA LEU A 37 10.97 5.23 10.29
C LEU A 37 12.37 4.66 10.06
N GLN A 38 13.39 5.51 10.15
CA GLN A 38 14.78 5.05 10.02
C GLN A 38 15.10 3.92 11.00
N SER A 39 14.50 3.96 12.19
CA SER A 39 14.67 2.95 13.25
C SER A 39 14.04 1.59 12.95
N ASN A 40 13.01 1.52 12.09
CA ASN A 40 12.28 0.29 11.79
C ASN A 40 12.42 -0.17 10.33
N LEU A 41 13.19 0.56 9.52
CA LEU A 41 13.40 0.28 8.09
C LEU A 41 13.92 -1.14 7.82
N GLU A 42 15.00 -1.54 8.51
CA GLU A 42 15.61 -2.85 8.33
C GLU A 42 14.70 -4.00 8.79
N GLN A 43 13.93 -3.78 9.87
CA GLN A 43 12.89 -4.72 10.29
C GLN A 43 11.83 -4.89 9.19
N ARG A 44 11.39 -3.79 8.56
CA ARG A 44 10.39 -3.82 7.49
C ARG A 44 10.91 -4.51 6.22
N ARG A 45 12.19 -4.38 5.91
CA ARG A 45 12.88 -5.12 4.83
C ARG A 45 12.98 -6.62 5.13
N GLY A 46 13.27 -6.99 6.38
CA GLY A 46 13.25 -8.37 6.87
C GLY A 46 11.85 -9.02 6.90
N GLY A 47 10.81 -8.19 6.85
CA GLY A 47 9.42 -8.57 6.76
C GLY A 47 8.68 -8.54 8.10
N PHE A 48 7.39 -8.21 8.01
CA PHE A 48 6.50 -7.95 9.13
C PHE A 48 5.10 -8.48 8.83
N THR A 49 4.22 -8.46 9.83
CA THR A 49 2.89 -9.06 9.73
C THR A 49 1.85 -8.05 9.25
N LEU A 50 0.92 -8.52 8.43
CA LEU A 50 -0.28 -7.75 8.03
C LEU A 50 -1.10 -7.22 9.20
N SER A 51 -1.08 -7.95 10.33
CA SER A 51 -1.75 -7.55 11.57
C SER A 51 -1.16 -6.29 12.20
N SER A 52 0.09 -5.93 11.90
CA SER A 52 0.71 -4.70 12.41
C SER A 52 0.30 -3.44 11.63
N LEU A 53 -0.39 -3.61 10.50
CA LEU A 53 -0.91 -2.51 9.70
C LEU A 53 -2.28 -2.07 10.22
N THR A 54 -2.60 -0.80 9.99
CA THR A 54 -3.94 -0.27 10.21
C THR A 54 -4.95 -0.96 9.27
N PRO A 55 -6.24 -1.01 9.64
CA PRO A 55 -7.29 -1.62 8.84
C PRO A 55 -7.28 -1.27 7.35
N THR A 56 -7.20 0.02 6.98
CA THR A 56 -7.18 0.43 5.56
C THR A 56 -5.98 -0.12 4.81
N LEU A 57 -4.78 -0.07 5.42
CA LEU A 57 -3.55 -0.56 4.80
C LEU A 57 -3.59 -2.08 4.65
N ARG A 58 -4.08 -2.78 5.68
CA ARG A 58 -4.25 -4.23 5.66
C ARG A 58 -5.21 -4.65 4.55
N ASP A 59 -6.37 -4.02 4.49
CA ASP A 59 -7.39 -4.29 3.48
C ASP A 59 -6.86 -4.00 2.08
N SER A 60 -6.05 -2.94 1.91
CA SER A 60 -5.42 -2.62 0.62
C SER A 60 -4.42 -3.68 0.16
N VAL A 61 -3.63 -4.23 1.09
CA VAL A 61 -2.73 -5.36 0.76
C VAL A 61 -3.53 -6.61 0.41
N VAL A 62 -4.54 -6.95 1.22
CA VAL A 62 -5.41 -8.10 0.95
C VAL A 62 -6.06 -7.95 -0.42
N PHE A 63 -6.57 -6.76 -0.71
CA PHE A 63 -7.22 -6.44 -1.97
C PHE A 63 -6.25 -6.53 -3.16
N THR A 64 -5.03 -6.01 -3.02
CA THR A 64 -3.95 -6.16 -4.02
C THR A 64 -3.67 -7.64 -4.34
N ARG A 65 -3.66 -8.50 -3.31
CA ARG A 65 -3.50 -9.97 -3.51
C ARG A 65 -4.63 -10.57 -4.34
N HIS A 66 -5.86 -10.09 -4.14
CA HIS A 66 -7.04 -10.57 -4.88
C HIS A 66 -7.00 -10.15 -6.35
N LEU A 67 -6.42 -8.99 -6.64
CA LEU A 67 -6.11 -8.57 -8.01
C LEU A 67 -4.94 -9.33 -8.62
N GLY A 68 -4.18 -10.08 -7.82
CA GLY A 68 -3.03 -10.81 -8.30
C GLY A 68 -1.79 -9.98 -8.57
N ILE A 69 -1.80 -8.74 -8.09
CA ILE A 69 -0.66 -7.86 -8.19
C ILE A 69 0.26 -8.19 -7.02
N GLN A 70 1.55 -8.30 -7.31
CA GLN A 70 2.54 -8.63 -6.30
C GLN A 70 3.08 -7.41 -5.57
N TYR A 71 2.88 -6.20 -6.04
CA TYR A 71 3.51 -5.02 -5.45
C TYR A 71 2.43 -4.00 -5.08
N ILE A 72 2.55 -3.38 -3.91
CA ILE A 72 1.74 -2.21 -3.55
C ILE A 72 2.65 -1.09 -3.07
N TRP A 73 2.38 0.13 -3.52
CA TRP A 73 3.02 1.34 -3.00
C TRP A 73 2.06 2.04 -2.02
N ILE A 74 2.53 2.27 -0.80
CA ILE A 74 1.82 2.99 0.25
C ILE A 74 2.81 4.01 0.83
N ASP A 75 2.51 5.30 0.70
CA ASP A 75 3.39 6.40 1.15
C ASP A 75 3.94 6.21 2.58
N ALA A 76 3.09 5.89 3.56
CA ALA A 76 3.48 5.67 4.95
C ALA A 76 4.46 4.51 5.15
N LEU A 77 4.51 3.56 4.22
CA LEU A 77 5.39 2.39 4.28
C LEU A 77 6.63 2.54 3.39
N CYS A 78 6.48 3.16 2.22
CA CYS A 78 7.50 3.25 1.20
C CYS A 78 8.47 4.41 1.41
N ILE A 79 8.03 5.46 2.11
CA ILE A 79 8.81 6.65 2.40
C ILE A 79 9.18 6.65 3.89
N VAL A 80 10.45 6.91 4.20
CA VAL A 80 10.93 7.11 5.57
C VAL A 80 10.41 8.45 6.08
N GLN A 81 9.56 8.40 7.11
CA GLN A 81 8.72 9.53 7.55
C GLN A 81 9.40 10.50 8.52
N ASP A 82 10.52 10.10 9.13
CA ASP A 82 11.31 10.91 10.08
C ASP A 82 12.58 11.50 9.45
N GLY A 83 12.75 11.37 8.13
CA GLY A 83 13.91 11.87 7.38
C GLY A 83 13.58 13.02 6.43
N THR A 84 14.56 13.38 5.59
CA THR A 84 14.41 14.37 4.51
C THR A 84 13.79 13.78 3.24
N GLU A 85 13.60 12.46 3.19
CA GLU A 85 13.12 11.72 2.02
C GLU A 85 11.75 12.22 1.54
N TRP A 86 10.86 12.58 2.47
CA TRP A 86 9.55 13.13 2.15
C TRP A 86 9.59 14.26 1.11
N GLN A 87 10.55 15.18 1.21
CA GLN A 87 10.64 16.33 0.28
C GLN A 87 10.94 15.87 -1.15
N THR A 88 11.79 14.85 -1.29
CA THR A 88 12.15 14.29 -2.60
C THR A 88 10.99 13.46 -3.15
N GLU A 89 10.40 12.63 -2.31
CA GLU A 89 9.36 11.68 -2.70
C GLU A 89 8.01 12.36 -2.98
N ALA A 90 7.70 13.45 -2.27
CA ALA A 90 6.55 14.29 -2.57
C ALA A 90 6.63 14.88 -3.99
N GLY A 91 7.82 15.30 -4.44
CA GLY A 91 8.04 15.76 -5.82
C GLY A 91 7.88 14.66 -6.88
N ARG A 92 7.98 13.39 -6.47
CA ARG A 92 7.82 12.21 -7.33
C ARG A 92 6.44 11.57 -7.25
N MET A 93 5.54 12.03 -6.38
CA MET A 93 4.19 11.47 -6.21
C MET A 93 3.48 11.23 -7.55
N MET A 94 3.44 12.24 -8.43
CA MET A 94 2.81 12.12 -9.74
C MET A 94 3.36 10.94 -10.56
N GLN A 95 4.65 10.67 -10.45
CA GLN A 95 5.32 9.58 -11.16
C GLN A 95 4.94 8.21 -10.61
N TYR A 96 4.73 8.09 -9.29
CA TYR A 96 4.21 6.87 -8.67
C TYR A 96 2.78 6.57 -9.11
N TYR A 97 1.91 7.57 -9.11
CA TYR A 97 0.54 7.38 -9.58
C TYR A 97 0.50 7.07 -11.09
N ALA A 98 1.31 7.74 -11.91
CA ALA A 98 1.34 7.50 -13.35
C ALA A 98 1.89 6.13 -13.76
N GLY A 99 2.78 5.55 -12.95
CA GLY A 99 3.37 4.23 -13.20
C GLY A 99 2.59 3.07 -12.58
N ALA A 100 1.57 3.33 -11.76
CA ALA A 100 0.81 2.30 -11.09
C ALA A 100 -0.10 1.56 -12.09
N TYR A 101 -0.17 0.24 -11.95
CA TYR A 101 -1.10 -0.59 -12.73
C TYR A 101 -2.55 -0.31 -12.32
N VAL A 102 -2.78 -0.12 -11.02
CA VAL A 102 -4.09 0.22 -10.45
C VAL A 102 -3.92 1.16 -9.27
N THR A 103 -4.88 2.07 -9.07
CA THR A 103 -4.97 2.89 -7.86
C THR A 103 -6.15 2.41 -7.00
N ILE A 104 -5.87 2.03 -5.76
CA ILE A 104 -6.86 1.68 -4.75
C ILE A 104 -7.21 2.95 -3.99
N ALA A 105 -8.49 3.33 -3.97
CA ALA A 105 -8.97 4.52 -3.26
C ALA A 105 -10.21 4.18 -2.42
N PRO A 106 -10.06 3.93 -1.10
CA PRO A 106 -11.19 3.64 -0.21
C PRO A 106 -11.95 4.93 0.14
N ILE A 107 -12.80 5.43 -0.76
CA ILE A 107 -13.43 6.76 -0.64
C ILE A 107 -14.38 6.94 0.56
N ILE A 108 -14.80 5.84 1.18
CA ILE A 108 -15.65 5.82 2.38
C ILE A 108 -14.84 5.89 3.68
N CYS A 109 -13.52 5.70 3.59
CA CYS A 109 -12.62 5.74 4.73
C CYS A 109 -12.08 7.17 4.90
N SER A 110 -12.44 7.82 6.02
CA SER A 110 -11.89 9.12 6.40
C SER A 110 -10.56 9.03 7.15
N SER A 111 -10.13 7.82 7.53
CA SER A 111 -8.82 7.55 8.13
C SER A 111 -8.29 6.16 7.76
N ALA A 112 -7.02 5.91 8.12
CA ALA A 112 -6.36 4.63 7.93
C ALA A 112 -6.90 3.51 8.84
N ASP A 113 -7.76 3.85 9.81
CA ASP A 113 -8.24 2.93 10.85
C ASP A 113 -9.57 2.25 10.50
N GLN A 114 -10.08 2.48 9.28
CA GLN A 114 -11.38 2.00 8.86
C GLN A 114 -11.23 0.85 7.85
N PRO A 115 -11.74 -0.36 8.14
CA PRO A 115 -11.75 -1.43 7.15
C PRO A 115 -12.74 -1.11 6.03
N PHE A 116 -12.46 -1.59 4.82
CA PHE A 116 -13.34 -1.44 3.65
C PHE A 116 -13.72 -2.76 2.97
N LEU A 117 -13.05 -3.88 3.28
CA LEU A 117 -13.34 -5.17 2.65
C LEU A 117 -14.50 -5.96 3.26
N ASN A 118 -14.81 -5.73 4.54
CA ASN A 118 -15.84 -6.49 5.26
C ASN A 118 -17.04 -5.62 5.66
N LEU A 119 -17.36 -4.63 4.84
CA LEU A 119 -18.51 -3.77 5.10
C LEU A 119 -19.81 -4.51 4.73
N PRO A 120 -20.89 -4.32 5.51
CA PRO A 120 -22.14 -5.07 5.34
C PRO A 120 -22.76 -4.99 3.92
N ASP A 121 -22.39 -3.99 3.11
CA ASP A 121 -22.87 -3.79 1.73
C ASP A 121 -21.82 -4.09 0.63
N PHE A 122 -20.83 -4.93 0.92
CA PHE A 122 -19.68 -5.24 0.04
C PHE A 122 -20.04 -5.57 -1.44
N PRO A 123 -21.12 -6.31 -1.78
CA PRO A 123 -21.49 -6.57 -3.18
C PRO A 123 -21.95 -5.32 -3.96
N SER A 124 -22.50 -4.31 -3.27
CA SER A 124 -22.96 -3.04 -3.86
C SER A 124 -21.82 -2.00 -3.97
N LEU A 125 -20.77 -2.17 -3.16
CA LEU A 125 -19.60 -1.27 -3.03
C LEU A 125 -18.48 -1.55 -4.04
N LEU A 126 -18.61 -2.55 -4.92
CA LEU A 126 -17.74 -2.67 -6.10
C LEU A 126 -17.79 -1.42 -7.00
N LYS A 127 -18.84 -0.58 -6.89
CA LYS A 127 -18.93 0.74 -7.53
C LYS A 127 -18.07 1.82 -6.87
N THR A 128 -17.71 1.64 -5.61
CA THR A 128 -16.92 2.58 -4.77
C THR A 128 -15.42 2.38 -4.97
N LEU A 129 -15.04 1.24 -5.57
CA LEU A 129 -13.67 0.86 -5.85
C LEU A 129 -13.41 0.97 -7.36
N TYR A 130 -12.71 2.03 -7.78
CA TYR A 130 -12.28 2.14 -9.18
C TYR A 130 -11.14 1.16 -9.44
N LEU A 131 -11.44 0.08 -10.17
CA LEU A 131 -10.47 -0.92 -10.61
C LEU A 131 -10.22 -0.81 -12.11
N LEU A 132 -8.96 -0.64 -12.49
CA LEU A 132 -8.48 -0.85 -13.85
C LEU A 132 -7.45 -2.00 -13.78
N GLY A 133 -7.80 -3.20 -14.23
CA GLY A 133 -6.85 -4.33 -14.42
C GLY A 133 -7.15 -5.63 -13.66
N GLY A 134 -6.85 -6.78 -14.30
CA GLY A 134 -7.35 -8.15 -14.05
C GLY A 134 -6.46 -9.09 -13.20
N PRO A 135 -6.78 -10.41 -13.09
CA PRO A 135 -6.43 -11.24 -11.92
C PRO A 135 -5.31 -12.30 -12.10
N GLU A 136 -4.52 -12.57 -11.03
CA GLU A 136 -3.85 -13.87 -10.71
C GLU A 136 -3.15 -13.96 -9.33
N LYS A 137 -3.55 -14.86 -8.40
CA LYS A 137 -3.09 -14.91 -6.98
C LYS A 137 -1.55 -15.04 -6.78
N GLN A 138 -0.92 -14.05 -6.13
CA GLN A 138 0.54 -14.02 -5.85
C GLN A 138 0.89 -13.30 -4.51
N PRO A 139 2.09 -13.49 -3.92
CA PRO A 139 2.51 -12.79 -2.69
C PRO A 139 2.65 -11.26 -2.90
N VAL A 140 2.34 -10.46 -1.88
CA VAL A 140 2.46 -8.99 -1.95
C VAL A 140 3.72 -8.46 -1.27
N PHE A 141 4.48 -7.68 -2.02
CA PHE A 141 5.65 -6.89 -1.70
C PHE A 141 5.27 -5.41 -1.70
N ILE A 142 6.02 -4.59 -0.96
CA ILE A 142 5.80 -3.15 -0.92
C ILE A 142 6.98 -2.48 -1.62
N SER A 143 6.74 -1.85 -2.78
CA SER A 143 7.81 -1.22 -3.60
C SER A 143 8.13 0.18 -3.09
N THR A 144 9.40 0.51 -2.92
CA THR A 144 9.84 1.82 -2.42
C THR A 144 9.92 2.92 -3.49
N THR A 145 10.15 2.58 -4.78
CA THR A 145 10.44 3.56 -5.85
C THR A 145 9.91 3.14 -7.24
N ARG A 146 10.04 4.05 -8.23
CA ARG A 146 9.26 4.19 -9.48
C ARG A 146 9.58 3.11 -10.52
N ALA A 147 8.57 2.68 -11.30
CA ALA A 147 8.79 2.00 -12.58
C ALA A 147 9.25 3.01 -13.65
N THR A 148 10.49 2.87 -14.14
CA THR A 148 11.00 3.67 -15.26
C THR A 148 10.38 3.18 -16.58
N ILE A 149 9.94 4.12 -17.44
CA ILE A 149 9.50 3.88 -18.83
C ILE A 149 10.73 3.78 -19.71
#